data_AF-A0A1F5IC05-F1
#
_entry.id   AF-A0A1F5IC05-F1
#
_cell.length_a   1.000
_cell.length_b   1.000
_cell.length_c   1.000
_cell.angle_alpha   90.00
_cell.angle_beta   90.00
_cell.angle_gamma   90.00
#
_symmetry.space_group_name_H-M   'P 1'
#
loop_
_entity.id
_entity.type
_entity.pdbx_description
1 polymer ?
#
loop_
_entity_poly.entity_id
_entity_poly.type
_entity_poly.pdbx_seq_one_letter_code
_entity_poly.pdbx_strand_id
1 'polypeptide(L)'
;MGAWIIEARSEKSAKINFMEEGSSRSIIAKLGVAILVIALIDLFFLNYWVLKSGKLKVESGKSDEVREIEPEASPSPVESDSTHSSSPAPPPAGATETTTIVEKETVIQTAQKEIFIPIGSGSLKKKDWDDIAGLEVTIDTTKYREIDSIIFEATIWPEGGNGRAYARLKNISDSNPLVESQISHAGATGELKTSGNIPMPSGSKKYGVQAKTDIENFEAHVENARIKITLR
;
A
#
# COMPACT_ATOMS: atom_id res chain seq x y z
N MET A 1 66.45 23.06 -66.46
CA MET A 1 67.37 23.97 -65.75
C MET A 1 66.52 24.75 -64.77
N GLY A 2 66.86 24.93 -63.49
CA GLY A 2 67.90 24.31 -62.67
C GLY A 2 67.49 24.44 -61.20
N ALA A 3 67.98 23.56 -60.31
CA ALA A 3 67.58 23.56 -58.91
C ALA A 3 68.38 24.56 -58.06
N TRP A 4 67.72 25.18 -57.07
CA TRP A 4 68.34 25.63 -55.83
C TRP A 4 67.36 25.45 -54.66
N ILE A 5 67.89 25.10 -53.50
CA ILE A 5 67.21 24.94 -52.21
C ILE A 5 67.78 26.03 -51.28
N ILE A 6 67.00 26.57 -50.34
CA ILE A 6 67.45 26.84 -48.95
C ILE A 6 66.29 27.30 -48.04
N GLU A 7 66.25 26.60 -46.90
CA GLU A 7 65.70 26.89 -45.57
C GLU A 7 65.32 28.34 -45.20
N ALA A 8 64.20 28.48 -44.46
CA ALA A 8 63.90 29.66 -43.64
C ALA A 8 63.07 29.29 -42.38
N ARG A 9 63.75 28.78 -41.34
CA ARG A 9 63.18 28.37 -40.04
C ARG A 9 62.70 29.59 -39.22
N SER A 10 61.47 29.53 -38.70
CA SER A 10 60.96 30.53 -37.74
C SER A 10 60.12 29.86 -36.63
N GLU A 11 60.73 29.65 -35.47
CA GLU A 11 60.11 28.98 -34.33
C GLU A 11 59.31 29.97 -33.48
N LYS A 12 57.98 29.96 -33.60
CA LYS A 12 57.10 30.64 -32.64
C LYS A 12 56.86 29.74 -31.42
N SER A 13 57.71 29.90 -30.42
CA SER A 13 57.67 29.16 -29.15
C SER A 13 56.32 29.32 -28.44
N ALA A 14 55.66 28.20 -28.14
CA ALA A 14 54.39 28.18 -27.43
C ALA A 14 54.61 28.20 -25.91
N LYS A 15 54.36 29.35 -25.27
CA LYS A 15 54.26 29.44 -23.81
C LYS A 15 52.89 28.91 -23.34
N ILE A 16 52.82 27.60 -23.12
CA ILE A 16 51.70 26.94 -22.43
C ILE A 16 51.89 27.16 -20.93
N ASN A 17 50.94 27.81 -20.26
CA ASN A 17 51.01 28.05 -18.82
C ASN A 17 50.69 26.76 -18.05
N PHE A 18 51.67 26.22 -17.33
CA PHE A 18 51.54 25.00 -16.54
C PHE A 18 50.93 25.32 -15.17
N MET A 19 49.62 25.12 -14.99
CA MET A 19 48.90 25.55 -13.79
C MET A 19 48.89 24.49 -12.68
N GLU A 20 49.98 24.48 -11.90
CA GLU A 20 50.10 24.10 -10.48
C GLU A 20 49.09 23.07 -9.91
N GLU A 21 49.48 21.79 -9.90
CA GLU A 21 48.65 20.66 -9.42
C GLU A 21 48.54 20.55 -7.86
N GLY A 22 48.94 21.59 -7.12
CA GLY A 22 49.03 21.56 -5.65
C GLY A 22 47.71 21.85 -4.91
N SER A 23 46.85 22.72 -5.44
CA SER A 23 45.75 23.30 -4.66
C SER A 23 44.56 22.35 -4.42
N SER A 24 44.20 21.56 -5.43
CA SER A 24 42.96 20.76 -5.47
C SER A 24 42.81 19.76 -4.33
N ARG A 25 43.91 19.14 -3.89
CA ARG A 25 43.90 18.19 -2.75
C ARG A 25 43.46 18.87 -1.45
N SER A 26 43.84 20.13 -1.25
CA SER A 26 43.43 20.90 -0.05
C SER A 26 41.95 21.29 -0.09
N ILE A 27 41.39 21.51 -1.29
CA ILE A 27 39.99 21.92 -1.48
C ILE A 27 39.06 20.73 -1.23
N ILE A 28 39.38 19.56 -1.79
CA ILE A 28 38.60 18.33 -1.57
C ILE A 28 38.62 17.92 -0.09
N ALA A 29 39.78 18.03 0.59
CA ALA A 29 39.88 17.76 2.02
C ALA A 29 39.00 18.71 2.86
N LYS A 30 39.03 20.02 2.57
CA LYS A 30 38.18 21.02 3.25
C LYS A 30 36.68 20.74 3.02
N LEU A 31 36.29 20.35 1.81
CA LEU A 31 34.90 20.01 1.49
C LEU A 31 34.42 18.77 2.24
N GLY A 32 35.24 17.72 2.31
CA GLY A 32 34.94 16.51 3.10
C GLY A 32 34.79 16.80 4.60
N VAL A 33 35.67 17.65 5.16
CA VAL A 33 35.55 18.09 6.56
C VAL A 33 34.29 18.94 6.80
N ALA A 34 33.91 19.82 5.87
CA ALA A 34 32.68 20.61 5.99
C ALA A 34 31.43 19.72 6.02
N ILE A 35 31.36 18.69 5.16
CA ILE A 35 30.25 17.71 5.14
C ILE A 35 30.23 16.91 6.45
N LEU A 36 31.39 16.47 6.96
CA LEU A 36 31.50 15.76 8.24
C LEU A 36 30.96 16.61 9.41
N VAL A 37 31.33 17.90 9.46
CA VAL A 37 30.86 18.82 10.51
C VAL A 37 29.34 19.01 10.46
N ILE A 38 28.75 19.15 9.27
CA ILE A 38 27.29 19.26 9.12
C ILE A 38 26.60 17.98 9.62
N ALA A 39 27.08 16.80 9.23
CA ALA A 39 26.52 15.52 9.67
C ALA A 39 26.61 15.31 11.19
N LEU A 40 27.71 15.76 11.82
CA LEU A 40 27.86 15.71 13.29
C LEU A 40 26.93 16.69 14.01
N ILE A 41 26.70 17.89 13.45
CA ILE A 41 25.74 18.86 13.99
C ILE A 41 24.32 18.30 13.92
N ASP A 42 23.93 17.72 12.78
CA ASP A 42 22.58 17.16 12.59
C ASP A 42 22.32 15.96 13.51
N LEU A 43 23.28 15.04 13.64
CA LEU A 43 23.21 13.93 14.59
C LEU A 43 23.10 14.41 16.05
N PHE A 44 23.85 15.45 16.42
CA PHE A 44 23.78 16.03 17.77
C PHE A 44 22.45 16.76 18.01
N PHE A 45 21.91 17.44 16.99
CA PHE A 45 20.63 18.13 17.06
C PHE A 45 19.46 17.15 17.20
N LEU A 46 19.43 16.07 16.41
CA LEU A 46 18.44 14.99 16.51
C LEU A 46 18.49 14.32 17.89
N ASN A 47 19.68 13.97 18.38
CA ASN A 47 19.85 13.34 19.70
C ASN A 47 19.41 14.29 20.84
N TYR A 48 19.81 15.57 20.78
CA TYR A 48 19.38 16.59 21.74
C TYR A 48 17.86 16.83 21.69
N TRP A 49 17.25 16.83 20.50
CA TRP A 49 15.81 16.99 20.33
C TRP A 49 15.03 15.83 20.95
N VAL A 50 15.46 14.59 20.72
CA VAL A 50 14.85 13.39 21.34
C VAL A 50 14.96 13.46 22.87
N LEU A 51 16.15 13.76 23.42
CA LEU A 51 16.35 13.91 24.86
C LEU A 51 15.50 15.04 25.47
N LYS A 52 15.33 16.16 24.76
CA LYS A 52 14.50 17.29 25.19
C LYS A 52 12.99 17.01 25.07
N SER A 53 12.59 16.17 24.11
CA SER A 53 11.21 15.71 23.93
C SER A 53 10.78 14.66 24.95
N GLY A 54 11.74 14.07 25.70
CA GLY A 54 11.53 13.10 26.77
C GLY A 54 10.74 13.57 28.01
N LYS A 55 9.99 14.68 27.93
CA LYS A 55 9.01 15.11 28.94
C LYS A 55 7.56 14.73 28.62
N LEU A 56 7.35 13.76 27.73
CA LEU A 56 6.04 13.13 27.58
C LEU A 56 5.77 12.20 28.78
N LYS A 57 4.73 12.56 29.52
CA LYS A 57 4.26 11.98 30.78
C LYS A 57 4.07 10.45 30.66
N VAL A 58 4.94 9.68 31.32
CA VAL A 58 4.66 8.26 31.60
C VAL A 58 3.57 8.19 32.67
N GLU A 59 2.31 8.10 32.24
CA GLU A 59 1.18 7.88 33.13
C GLU A 59 1.15 6.41 33.56
N SER A 60 1.93 6.10 34.58
CA SER A 60 1.92 4.79 35.24
C SER A 60 0.61 4.62 36.00
N GLY A 61 -0.43 4.18 35.29
CA GLY A 61 -1.74 3.81 35.84
C GLY A 61 -1.63 2.58 36.73
N LYS A 62 -1.19 2.78 37.98
CA LYS A 62 -1.11 1.72 38.98
C LYS A 62 -2.52 1.21 39.33
N SER A 63 -2.66 -0.10 39.43
CA SER A 63 -3.82 -0.78 40.02
C SER A 63 -4.17 -0.22 41.40
N ASP A 64 -5.47 -0.18 41.71
CA ASP A 64 -6.08 -0.88 42.87
C ASP A 64 -7.56 -0.49 43.01
N GLU A 65 -8.49 -1.36 42.56
CA GLU A 65 -9.78 -1.53 43.25
C GLU A 65 -10.28 -2.97 43.06
N VAL A 66 -10.68 -3.61 44.16
CA VAL A 66 -11.11 -5.02 44.18
C VAL A 66 -12.60 -5.08 43.91
N ARG A 67 -13.01 -5.86 42.91
CA ARG A 67 -14.41 -6.31 42.78
C ARG A 67 -14.50 -7.79 43.14
N GLU A 68 -15.00 -8.02 44.33
CA GLU A 68 -15.37 -9.34 44.84
C GLU A 68 -16.45 -9.96 43.94
N ILE A 69 -16.24 -11.22 43.54
CA ILE A 69 -17.23 -12.02 42.80
C ILE A 69 -17.41 -13.33 43.56
N GLU A 70 -18.60 -13.49 44.11
CA GLU A 70 -19.03 -14.62 44.92
C GLU A 70 -19.16 -15.89 44.06
N PRO A 71 -18.56 -17.04 44.45
CA PRO A 71 -18.63 -18.27 43.68
C PRO A 71 -19.88 -19.11 44.04
N GLU A 72 -21.06 -18.69 43.57
CA GLU A 72 -22.26 -19.54 43.65
C GLU A 72 -22.17 -20.73 42.68
N ALA A 73 -22.65 -21.90 43.09
CA ALA A 73 -22.26 -23.17 42.49
C ALA A 73 -23.43 -24.00 41.91
N SER A 74 -23.12 -24.70 40.82
CA SER A 74 -23.74 -25.96 40.35
C SER A 74 -25.25 -25.97 40.06
N PRO A 75 -25.68 -25.96 38.77
CA PRO A 75 -27.00 -26.46 38.42
C PRO A 75 -27.10 -27.97 38.70
N SER A 76 -28.26 -28.41 39.21
CA SER A 76 -28.57 -29.82 39.51
C SER A 76 -29.77 -30.29 38.64
N PRO A 77 -30.00 -31.62 38.52
CA PRO A 77 -30.73 -32.19 37.39
C PRO A 77 -32.25 -32.14 37.50
N VAL A 78 -32.92 -32.28 36.35
CA VAL A 78 -34.36 -32.58 36.26
C VAL A 78 -34.54 -33.76 35.29
N GLU A 79 -34.86 -34.93 35.84
CA GLU A 79 -35.47 -36.02 35.07
C GLU A 79 -36.99 -35.85 35.03
N SER A 80 -37.61 -36.14 33.89
CA SER A 80 -38.98 -36.67 33.78
C SER A 80 -39.18 -37.24 32.38
N ASP A 81 -39.94 -38.32 32.29
CA ASP A 81 -39.90 -39.28 31.17
C ASP A 81 -41.29 -39.58 30.59
N SER A 82 -41.35 -39.80 29.27
CA SER A 82 -42.40 -40.55 28.56
C SER A 82 -43.84 -39.95 28.52
N THR A 83 -44.76 -40.30 27.60
CA THR A 83 -44.74 -41.32 26.51
C THR A 83 -45.75 -41.01 25.38
N HIS A 84 -45.56 -41.64 24.20
CA HIS A 84 -46.55 -41.89 23.10
C HIS A 84 -47.09 -40.63 22.36
N SER A 85 -47.45 -40.61 21.07
CA SER A 85 -47.50 -41.58 19.95
C SER A 85 -47.42 -40.78 18.61
N SER A 86 -47.45 -41.27 17.35
CA SER A 86 -47.71 -42.55 16.66
C SER A 86 -46.95 -42.58 15.30
N SER A 87 -47.00 -43.70 14.56
CA SER A 87 -46.57 -43.81 13.15
C SER A 87 -47.77 -43.72 12.17
N PRO A 88 -47.59 -43.37 10.88
CA PRO A 88 -47.36 -44.41 9.85
C PRO A 88 -46.26 -44.06 8.80
N ALA A 89 -45.99 -44.99 7.87
CA ALA A 89 -44.83 -45.00 6.95
C ALA A 89 -45.26 -45.25 5.45
N PRO A 90 -44.33 -45.37 4.46
CA PRO A 90 -44.52 -44.86 3.08
C PRO A 90 -44.92 -45.93 2.02
N PRO A 91 -45.10 -45.59 0.72
CA PRO A 91 -44.00 -45.69 -0.29
C PRO A 91 -44.15 -44.68 -1.50
N PRO A 92 -43.45 -44.82 -2.66
CA PRO A 92 -41.98 -44.86 -2.90
C PRO A 92 -41.51 -43.94 -4.08
N ALA A 93 -40.24 -44.14 -4.48
CA ALA A 93 -39.59 -43.84 -5.79
C ALA A 93 -38.81 -42.51 -5.95
N GLY A 94 -37.74 -42.58 -6.76
CA GLY A 94 -36.92 -41.41 -7.15
C GLY A 94 -35.48 -41.38 -6.62
N ALA A 95 -34.65 -42.38 -6.95
CA ALA A 95 -33.20 -42.22 -6.79
C ALA A 95 -32.68 -41.21 -7.83
N THR A 96 -32.09 -40.11 -7.37
CA THR A 96 -31.48 -39.09 -8.25
C THR A 96 -29.99 -39.02 -7.93
N GLU A 97 -29.15 -39.33 -8.91
CA GLU A 97 -27.71 -39.30 -8.74
C GLU A 97 -27.21 -37.85 -8.71
N THR A 98 -26.83 -37.35 -7.53
CA THR A 98 -26.16 -36.05 -7.37
C THR A 98 -24.76 -36.14 -8.00
N THR A 99 -24.70 -35.99 -9.32
CA THR A 99 -23.46 -35.80 -10.04
C THR A 99 -22.87 -34.47 -9.60
N THR A 100 -21.83 -34.50 -8.77
CA THR A 100 -21.05 -33.32 -8.38
C THR A 100 -20.31 -32.79 -9.61
N ILE A 101 -21.00 -32.00 -10.43
CA ILE A 101 -20.38 -31.17 -11.46
C ILE A 101 -19.48 -30.18 -10.72
N VAL A 102 -18.17 -30.35 -10.87
CA VAL A 102 -17.20 -29.35 -10.42
C VAL A 102 -17.34 -28.16 -11.36
N GLU A 103 -18.20 -27.22 -10.97
CA GLU A 103 -18.41 -25.97 -11.70
C GLU A 103 -17.14 -25.14 -11.63
N LYS A 104 -16.27 -25.35 -12.63
CA LYS A 104 -15.20 -24.43 -12.95
C LYS A 104 -15.85 -23.14 -13.42
N GLU A 105 -16.09 -22.22 -12.49
CA GLU A 105 -16.59 -20.87 -12.71
C GLU A 105 -15.72 -20.14 -13.74
N THR A 106 -16.12 -20.32 -15.00
CA THR A 106 -15.44 -19.81 -16.17
C THR A 106 -16.11 -18.50 -16.50
N VAL A 107 -15.58 -17.44 -15.93
CA VAL A 107 -16.04 -16.05 -16.13
C VAL A 107 -16.28 -15.85 -17.62
N ILE A 108 -17.55 -15.70 -18.01
CA ILE A 108 -17.92 -15.56 -19.42
C ILE A 108 -17.40 -14.21 -19.88
N GLN A 109 -16.27 -14.22 -20.56
CA GLN A 109 -15.62 -13.05 -21.10
C GLN A 109 -16.47 -12.50 -22.25
N THR A 110 -17.42 -11.63 -21.90
CA THR A 110 -18.15 -10.79 -22.84
C THR A 110 -17.16 -9.97 -23.66
N ALA A 111 -17.57 -9.49 -24.84
CA ALA A 111 -16.73 -8.66 -25.70
C ALA A 111 -16.49 -7.22 -25.16
N GLN A 112 -16.55 -7.04 -23.83
CA GLN A 112 -16.15 -5.80 -23.16
C GLN A 112 -14.64 -5.76 -23.03
N LYS A 113 -14.03 -4.77 -23.68
CA LYS A 113 -12.61 -4.42 -23.56
C LYS A 113 -12.22 -3.96 -22.14
N GLU A 114 -13.20 -3.64 -21.30
CA GLU A 114 -13.01 -3.14 -19.93
C GLU A 114 -13.81 -4.00 -18.93
N ILE A 115 -13.13 -4.51 -17.91
CA ILE A 115 -13.71 -5.30 -16.82
C ILE A 115 -13.52 -4.52 -15.51
N PHE A 116 -14.59 -4.31 -14.76
CA PHE A 116 -14.56 -3.62 -13.47
C PHE A 116 -14.79 -4.61 -12.33
N ILE A 117 -13.84 -4.67 -11.42
CA ILE A 117 -13.85 -5.51 -10.22
C ILE A 117 -14.09 -4.58 -9.01
N PRO A 118 -15.30 -4.53 -8.45
CA PRO A 118 -15.57 -3.72 -7.27
C PRO A 118 -14.89 -4.30 -6.02
N ILE A 119 -14.47 -3.41 -5.12
CA ILE A 119 -13.87 -3.74 -3.81
C ILE A 119 -14.77 -3.21 -2.68
N GLY A 120 -15.33 -2.00 -2.84
CA GLY A 120 -16.34 -1.45 -1.90
C GLY A 120 -16.12 0.00 -1.50
N SER A 121 -16.54 0.33 -0.28
CA SER A 121 -16.47 1.67 0.32
C SER A 121 -16.19 1.58 1.82
N GLY A 122 -15.43 2.52 2.39
CA GLY A 122 -15.11 2.61 3.82
C GLY A 122 -14.25 3.83 4.16
N SER A 123 -14.03 4.07 5.46
CA SER A 123 -13.19 5.18 5.97
C SER A 123 -12.06 4.66 6.88
N LEU A 124 -11.02 5.48 7.05
CA LEU A 124 -9.89 5.16 7.91
C LEU A 124 -9.23 6.40 8.52
N LYS A 125 -9.08 6.41 9.86
CA LYS A 125 -8.47 7.50 10.64
C LYS A 125 -7.01 7.20 11.01
N LYS A 126 -6.13 7.20 10.00
CA LYS A 126 -4.68 6.93 10.17
C LYS A 126 -3.84 7.88 9.32
N LYS A 127 -2.70 8.33 9.87
CA LYS A 127 -1.71 9.18 9.18
C LYS A 127 -0.66 8.37 8.41
N ASP A 128 -0.35 7.19 8.92
CA ASP A 128 0.40 6.14 8.24
C ASP A 128 -0.54 5.22 7.45
N TRP A 129 0.01 4.49 6.49
CA TRP A 129 -0.75 3.53 5.69
C TRP A 129 -1.23 2.34 6.52
N ASP A 130 -2.55 2.18 6.60
CA ASP A 130 -3.18 1.01 7.21
C ASP A 130 -4.26 0.44 6.27
N ASP A 131 -4.67 -0.82 6.50
CA ASP A 131 -5.63 -1.52 5.66
C ASP A 131 -7.08 -1.11 6.05
N ILE A 132 -7.93 -0.78 5.07
CA ILE A 132 -9.36 -0.54 5.36
C ILE A 132 -10.06 -1.90 5.52
N ALA A 133 -10.56 -2.18 6.72
CA ALA A 133 -11.22 -3.44 7.04
C ALA A 133 -12.40 -3.72 6.10
N GLY A 134 -12.40 -4.90 5.48
CA GLY A 134 -13.45 -5.36 4.56
C GLY A 134 -13.26 -4.95 3.08
N LEU A 135 -12.36 -4.01 2.76
CA LEU A 135 -12.08 -3.62 1.36
C LEU A 135 -10.99 -4.52 0.78
N GLU A 136 -11.32 -5.79 0.59
CA GLU A 136 -10.43 -6.83 0.07
C GLU A 136 -11.05 -7.57 -1.11
N VAL A 137 -10.23 -7.96 -2.09
CA VAL A 137 -10.66 -8.76 -3.25
C VAL A 137 -9.59 -9.76 -3.67
N THR A 138 -10.00 -10.95 -4.10
CA THR A 138 -9.11 -11.93 -4.73
C THR A 138 -9.23 -11.81 -6.25
N ILE A 139 -8.12 -11.57 -6.93
CA ILE A 139 -8.06 -11.46 -8.40
C ILE A 139 -7.11 -12.53 -8.91
N ASP A 140 -7.61 -13.36 -9.84
CA ASP A 140 -6.81 -14.31 -10.61
C ASP A 140 -6.53 -13.73 -11.98
N THR A 141 -5.34 -13.16 -12.15
CA THR A 141 -4.92 -12.53 -13.40
C THR A 141 -4.83 -13.53 -14.55
N THR A 142 -4.77 -14.85 -14.30
CA THR A 142 -4.76 -15.88 -15.34
C THR A 142 -6.13 -16.14 -15.96
N LYS A 143 -7.23 -15.67 -15.33
CA LYS A 143 -8.58 -15.71 -15.93
C LYS A 143 -8.74 -14.71 -17.08
N TYR A 144 -7.90 -13.68 -17.19
CA TYR A 144 -7.98 -12.65 -18.22
C TYR A 144 -6.88 -12.82 -19.27
N ARG A 145 -7.27 -12.95 -20.54
CA ARG A 145 -6.32 -13.00 -21.67
C ARG A 145 -5.96 -11.61 -22.13
N GLU A 146 -4.69 -11.41 -22.47
CA GLU A 146 -4.19 -10.21 -23.16
C GLU A 146 -4.56 -8.89 -22.45
N ILE A 147 -4.28 -8.84 -21.14
CA ILE A 147 -4.35 -7.61 -20.34
C ILE A 147 -3.42 -6.54 -20.96
N ASP A 148 -3.97 -5.35 -21.20
CA ASP A 148 -3.23 -4.18 -21.65
C ASP A 148 -2.90 -3.22 -20.50
N SER A 149 -3.85 -3.01 -19.59
CA SER A 149 -3.63 -2.22 -18.37
C SER A 149 -4.51 -2.68 -17.22
N ILE A 150 -4.07 -2.37 -15.99
CA ILE A 150 -4.82 -2.53 -14.76
C ILE A 150 -4.69 -1.22 -13.99
N ILE A 151 -5.81 -0.58 -13.65
CA ILE A 151 -5.82 0.70 -12.90
C ILE A 151 -6.77 0.62 -11.71
N PHE A 152 -6.45 1.33 -10.64
CA PHE A 152 -7.29 1.50 -9.46
C PHE A 152 -8.09 2.79 -9.60
N GLU A 153 -9.38 2.71 -9.29
CA GLU A 153 -10.29 3.85 -9.27
C GLU A 153 -11.04 3.88 -7.94
N ALA A 154 -11.15 5.06 -7.33
CA ALA A 154 -12.04 5.29 -6.18
C ALA A 154 -12.39 6.77 -6.06
N THR A 155 -13.59 7.05 -5.53
CA THR A 155 -13.98 8.37 -5.04
C THR A 155 -13.33 8.58 -3.67
N ILE A 156 -12.54 9.64 -3.50
CA ILE A 156 -11.80 9.88 -2.24
C ILE A 156 -11.85 11.32 -1.76
N TRP A 157 -11.89 11.52 -0.43
CA TRP A 157 -11.78 12.83 0.22
C TRP A 157 -11.37 12.71 1.70
N PRO A 158 -10.67 13.72 2.27
CA PRO A 158 -10.50 13.85 3.71
C PRO A 158 -11.73 14.44 4.39
N GLU A 159 -12.02 13.98 5.61
CA GLU A 159 -13.11 14.48 6.46
C GLU A 159 -13.06 16.02 6.60
N GLY A 160 -14.18 16.68 6.27
CA GLY A 160 -14.30 18.14 6.26
C GLY A 160 -13.34 18.91 5.32
N GLY A 161 -12.61 18.24 4.44
CA GLY A 161 -11.58 18.87 3.59
C GLY A 161 -10.24 19.13 4.29
N ASN A 162 -9.99 18.47 5.42
CA ASN A 162 -8.81 18.73 6.24
C ASN A 162 -7.58 17.98 5.71
N GLY A 163 -6.69 18.70 5.03
CA GLY A 163 -5.44 18.15 4.50
C GLY A 163 -5.64 17.37 3.21
N ARG A 164 -5.17 16.13 3.15
CA ARG A 164 -5.22 15.26 1.96
C ARG A 164 -5.46 13.81 2.34
N ALA A 165 -6.50 13.22 1.77
CA ALA A 165 -6.70 11.78 1.77
C ALA A 165 -5.88 11.12 0.66
N TYR A 166 -5.36 9.93 0.96
CA TYR A 166 -4.63 9.07 0.05
C TYR A 166 -5.23 7.66 0.12
N ALA A 167 -5.34 6.99 -1.02
CA ALA A 167 -5.68 5.57 -1.09
C ALA A 167 -4.73 4.85 -2.06
N ARG A 168 -4.47 3.56 -1.83
CA ARG A 168 -3.70 2.68 -2.72
C ARG A 168 -4.11 1.22 -2.50
N LEU A 169 -3.72 0.34 -3.41
CA LEU A 169 -3.77 -1.11 -3.22
C LEU A 169 -2.51 -1.65 -2.56
N LYS A 170 -2.69 -2.74 -1.82
CA LYS A 170 -1.64 -3.62 -1.30
C LYS A 170 -1.98 -5.05 -1.71
N ASN A 171 -1.02 -5.74 -2.30
CA ASN A 171 -1.08 -7.20 -2.46
C ASN A 171 -0.86 -7.80 -1.06
N ILE A 172 -1.91 -8.35 -0.47
CA ILE A 172 -1.89 -8.95 0.87
C ILE A 172 -1.16 -10.29 0.83
N SER A 173 -1.37 -11.09 -0.22
CA SER A 173 -0.72 -12.41 -0.39
C SER A 173 0.80 -12.34 -0.38
N ASP A 174 1.38 -11.28 -0.94
CA ASP A 174 2.83 -11.04 -0.98
C ASP A 174 3.29 -9.88 -0.06
N SER A 175 2.38 -9.34 0.77
CA SER A 175 2.58 -8.15 1.63
C SER A 175 3.18 -6.90 0.95
N ASN A 176 2.98 -6.76 -0.36
CA ASN A 176 3.60 -5.71 -1.18
C ASN A 176 2.64 -4.53 -1.46
N PRO A 177 2.94 -3.29 -1.05
CA PRO A 177 2.17 -2.11 -1.43
C PRO A 177 2.41 -1.72 -2.90
N LEU A 178 1.34 -1.51 -3.66
CA LEU A 178 1.42 -1.17 -5.09
C LEU A 178 1.42 0.35 -5.23
N VAL A 179 2.61 0.98 -5.25
CA VAL A 179 2.75 2.45 -5.20
C VAL A 179 2.16 3.12 -6.46
N GLU A 180 2.17 2.43 -7.59
CA GLU A 180 1.60 2.85 -8.88
C GLU A 180 0.07 3.01 -8.83
N SER A 181 -0.58 2.33 -7.88
CA SER A 181 -2.02 2.41 -7.63
C SER A 181 -2.43 3.62 -6.78
N GLN A 182 -1.47 4.43 -6.29
CA GLN A 182 -1.75 5.49 -5.33
C GLN A 182 -2.52 6.67 -5.96
N ILE A 183 -3.62 7.04 -5.32
CA ILE A 183 -4.46 8.21 -5.64
C ILE A 183 -4.52 9.16 -4.43
N SER A 184 -4.80 10.45 -4.65
CA SER A 184 -5.01 11.43 -3.57
C SER A 184 -5.98 12.56 -3.94
N HIS A 185 -6.69 13.10 -2.95
CA HIS A 185 -7.59 14.26 -3.08
C HIS A 185 -7.60 15.08 -1.78
N ALA A 186 -7.91 16.38 -1.88
CA ALA A 186 -7.74 17.37 -0.80
C ALA A 186 -8.90 18.37 -0.65
N GLY A 187 -10.00 18.22 -1.41
CA GLY A 187 -11.25 18.96 -1.20
C GLY A 187 -12.16 18.24 -0.21
N ALA A 188 -13.19 18.94 0.28
CA ALA A 188 -14.14 18.41 1.27
C ALA A 188 -15.22 17.47 0.70
N THR A 189 -15.19 17.20 -0.61
CA THR A 189 -16.20 16.44 -1.34
C THR A 189 -15.52 15.33 -2.14
N GLY A 190 -16.10 14.13 -2.14
CA GLY A 190 -15.56 13.00 -2.89
C GLY A 190 -15.36 13.30 -4.38
N GLU A 191 -14.13 13.09 -4.87
CA GLU A 191 -13.79 13.17 -6.29
C GLU A 191 -13.29 11.79 -6.76
N LEU A 192 -13.80 11.30 -7.89
CA LEU A 192 -13.31 10.07 -8.51
C LEU A 192 -11.86 10.28 -9.00
N LYS A 193 -10.94 9.49 -8.47
CA LYS A 193 -9.53 9.44 -8.89
C LYS A 193 -9.19 8.10 -9.50
N THR A 194 -8.30 8.14 -10.49
CA THR A 194 -7.76 6.99 -11.22
C THR A 194 -6.25 6.96 -11.09
N SER A 195 -5.66 5.78 -10.90
CA SER A 195 -4.22 5.59 -10.72
C SER A 195 -3.43 5.52 -12.04
N GLY A 196 -2.11 5.32 -11.95
CA GLY A 196 -1.32 4.81 -13.06
C GLY A 196 -1.61 3.32 -13.34
N ASN A 197 -0.94 2.75 -14.36
CA ASN A 197 -0.99 1.32 -14.65
C ASN A 197 -0.25 0.51 -13.57
N ILE A 198 -0.86 -0.56 -13.08
CA ILE A 198 -0.45 -1.29 -11.88
C ILE A 198 0.22 -2.62 -12.26
N PRO A 199 1.45 -2.90 -11.81
CA PRO A 199 2.14 -4.16 -12.07
C PRO A 199 1.62 -5.27 -11.15
N MET A 200 0.42 -5.80 -11.44
CA MET A 200 -0.09 -6.97 -10.72
C MET A 200 0.62 -8.27 -11.18
N PRO A 201 1.12 -9.11 -10.26
CA PRO A 201 1.73 -10.39 -10.62
C PRO A 201 0.72 -11.39 -11.20
N SER A 202 1.25 -12.39 -11.90
CA SER A 202 0.45 -13.50 -12.46
C SER A 202 -0.07 -14.44 -11.37
N GLY A 203 -1.32 -14.90 -11.51
CA GLY A 203 -1.96 -15.86 -10.62
C GLY A 203 -3.07 -15.27 -9.75
N SER A 204 -3.65 -16.12 -8.90
CA SER A 204 -4.62 -15.72 -7.88
C SER A 204 -3.93 -15.07 -6.68
N LYS A 205 -4.29 -13.81 -6.41
CA LYS A 205 -3.71 -12.98 -5.33
C LYS A 205 -4.80 -12.17 -4.65
N LYS A 206 -4.68 -12.00 -3.32
CA LYS A 206 -5.55 -11.16 -2.51
C LYS A 206 -5.00 -9.74 -2.45
N TYR A 207 -5.82 -8.75 -2.79
CA TYR A 207 -5.51 -7.33 -2.72
C TYR A 207 -6.43 -6.64 -1.71
N GLY A 208 -5.92 -5.64 -1.00
CA GLY A 208 -6.72 -4.78 -0.12
C GLY A 208 -6.47 -3.31 -0.38
N VAL A 209 -7.46 -2.47 -0.08
CA VAL A 209 -7.31 -1.01 -0.09
C VAL A 209 -6.65 -0.56 1.20
N GLN A 210 -5.54 0.16 1.08
CA GLN A 210 -4.97 0.97 2.16
C GLN A 210 -5.38 2.42 1.99
N ALA A 211 -5.56 3.13 3.09
CA ALA A 211 -5.70 4.58 3.08
C ALA A 211 -4.90 5.25 4.19
N LYS A 212 -4.77 6.58 4.07
CA LYS A 212 -4.28 7.47 5.12
C LYS A 212 -4.64 8.93 4.84
N THR A 213 -4.60 9.76 5.86
CA THR A 213 -4.51 11.22 5.76
C THR A 213 -3.06 11.70 5.91
N ASP A 214 -2.80 12.99 5.76
CA ASP A 214 -1.56 13.67 6.19
C ASP A 214 -1.68 14.27 7.62
N ILE A 215 -2.90 14.68 8.01
CA ILE A 215 -3.24 15.19 9.35
C ILE A 215 -3.88 14.10 10.21
N GLU A 216 -3.44 13.96 11.47
CA GLU A 216 -4.04 13.04 12.46
C GLU A 216 -5.50 13.40 12.80
N ASN A 217 -6.27 12.41 13.23
CA ASN A 217 -7.66 12.50 13.67
C ASN A 217 -8.71 12.89 12.62
N PHE A 218 -8.33 13.07 11.35
CA PHE A 218 -9.25 13.13 10.22
C PHE A 218 -9.33 11.78 9.51
N GLU A 219 -10.50 11.46 8.96
CA GLU A 219 -10.72 10.23 8.19
C GLU A 219 -10.43 10.46 6.71
N ALA A 220 -9.74 9.50 6.09
CA ALA A 220 -9.72 9.35 4.65
C ALA A 220 -10.92 8.48 4.27
N HIS A 221 -11.89 9.06 3.56
CA HIS A 221 -13.02 8.33 2.99
C HIS A 221 -12.65 7.80 1.61
N VAL A 222 -13.07 6.56 1.35
CA VAL A 222 -12.87 5.88 0.06
C VAL A 222 -14.18 5.21 -0.34
N GLU A 223 -14.76 5.61 -1.46
CA GLU A 223 -16.00 5.04 -2.00
C GLU A 223 -15.81 4.53 -3.43
N ASN A 224 -16.65 3.56 -3.84
CA ASN A 224 -16.65 3.00 -5.20
C ASN A 224 -15.24 2.51 -5.62
N ALA A 225 -14.48 2.00 -4.63
CA ALA A 225 -13.15 1.45 -4.85
C ALA A 225 -13.25 0.24 -5.76
N ARG A 226 -12.56 0.28 -6.89
CA ARG A 226 -12.62 -0.76 -7.93
C ARG A 226 -11.31 -0.86 -8.71
N ILE A 227 -11.07 -2.02 -9.28
CA ILE A 227 -9.98 -2.26 -10.22
C ILE A 227 -10.57 -2.38 -11.61
N LYS A 228 -10.10 -1.55 -12.54
CA LYS A 228 -10.44 -1.63 -13.96
C LYS A 228 -9.31 -2.35 -14.68
N ILE A 229 -9.64 -3.48 -15.31
CA ILE A 229 -8.75 -4.22 -16.21
C ILE A 229 -9.15 -3.88 -17.65
N THR A 230 -8.20 -3.37 -18.43
CA THR A 230 -8.37 -3.16 -19.87
C THR A 230 -7.69 -4.30 -20.63
N LEU A 231 -8.39 -4.87 -21.61
CA LEU A 231 -7.91 -5.92 -22.50
C LEU A 231 -7.45 -5.31 -23.84
N ARG A 232 -6.69 -6.05 -24.64
CA ARG A 232 -6.26 -5.62 -25.99
C ARG A 232 -7.37 -5.67 -27.02
#